data_AF-A0A6I1H3T6-F1
#
_entry.id   AF-A0A6I1H3T6-F1
#
_cell.length_a   1.000
_cell.length_b   1.000
_cell.length_c   1.000
_cell.angle_alpha   90.00
_cell.angle_beta   90.00
_cell.angle_gamma   90.00
#
_symmetry.space_group_name_H-M   'P 1'
#
loop_
_entity.id
_entity.type
_entity.pdbx_description
1 polymer ?
#
loop_
_entity_poly.entity_id
_entity_poly.type
_entity_poly.pdbx_seq_one_letter_code
_entity_poly.pdbx_strand_id
1 'polypeptide(L)'
;MKNLKQKAKPLVAMLVVSSMLAGCAAPGGPGATGNTGNTGNTGNAGTEAASGECNTAMLAGIGAVVGGLLGGGNNTVRGAALGASLGALACVALNYQSQQVKTAQQVQTDYKVANKGKLPEQSTLVKYETGFTPSSVRPGQKAQTNSYIEVAAGTRDPNPLVEEELSLYKPNGDLIKTVRKVVSSNNGSGAYKGGFSIPMPEGVPQGIYPVRTALYLNSKRVGGQDVKLQIVQRQAPASDLQLALAY
;
A
#
# COMPACT_ATOMS: atom_id res chain seq x y z
N MET A 1 -49.45 -7.75 70.83
CA MET A 1 -49.14 -6.59 71.69
C MET A 1 -47.88 -5.92 71.16
N LYS A 2 -47.91 -4.58 71.15
CA LYS A 2 -47.05 -3.64 70.41
C LYS A 2 -45.56 -3.78 70.76
N ASN A 3 -44.66 -3.51 69.80
CA ASN A 3 -43.53 -2.60 69.98
C ASN A 3 -42.90 -2.21 68.63
N LEU A 4 -43.31 -1.04 68.14
CA LEU A 4 -42.65 -0.22 67.13
C LEU A 4 -41.46 0.49 67.77
N LYS A 5 -40.26 0.46 67.18
CA LYS A 5 -39.32 1.60 67.24
C LYS A 5 -38.56 1.76 65.93
N GLN A 6 -38.90 2.86 65.26
CA GLN A 6 -38.30 3.49 64.10
C GLN A 6 -37.31 4.57 64.58
N LYS A 7 -36.23 4.83 63.81
CA LYS A 7 -35.38 6.06 63.70
C LYS A 7 -33.92 5.63 63.43
N ALA A 8 -33.10 6.30 62.62
CA ALA A 8 -33.21 7.40 61.68
C ALA A 8 -31.92 7.40 60.82
N LYS A 9 -32.00 7.85 59.56
CA LYS A 9 -30.82 8.25 58.76
C LYS A 9 -30.34 9.63 59.20
N PRO A 10 -29.05 9.94 59.00
CA PRO A 10 -28.69 11.25 58.49
C PRO A 10 -27.87 11.18 57.19
N LEU A 11 -27.92 12.33 56.54
CA LEU A 11 -27.56 12.69 55.19
C LEU A 11 -26.16 13.34 55.19
N VAL A 12 -25.36 13.05 54.14
CA VAL A 12 -24.38 13.93 53.45
C VAL A 12 -23.30 14.67 54.25
N ALA A 13 -22.04 14.50 53.79
CA ALA A 13 -21.02 15.54 53.80
C ALA A 13 -20.22 15.52 52.48
N MET A 14 -20.30 16.65 51.76
CA MET A 14 -19.47 17.05 50.62
C MET A 14 -17.99 17.17 51.01
N LEU A 15 -17.07 16.86 50.08
CA LEU A 15 -15.79 17.55 50.03
C LEU A 15 -15.36 17.76 48.57
N VAL A 16 -15.34 19.04 48.18
CA VAL A 16 -14.90 19.60 46.90
C VAL A 16 -13.42 19.93 47.03
N VAL A 17 -12.59 19.53 46.05
CA VAL A 17 -11.32 20.21 45.78
C VAL A 17 -11.24 20.50 44.29
N SER A 18 -11.34 21.79 43.99
CA SER A 18 -11.04 22.41 42.69
C SER A 18 -9.54 22.60 42.55
N SER A 19 -9.00 22.36 41.35
CA SER A 19 -7.87 23.15 40.85
C SER A 19 -8.04 23.38 39.35
N MET A 20 -8.12 24.66 39.01
CA MET A 20 -8.19 25.22 37.68
C MET A 20 -6.79 25.30 37.08
N LEU A 21 -6.65 25.01 35.78
CA LEU A 21 -5.80 25.80 34.89
C LEU A 21 -6.53 26.01 33.56
N ALA A 22 -6.78 27.28 33.27
CA ALA A 22 -7.50 27.79 32.11
C ALA A 22 -6.55 28.30 31.02
N GLY A 23 -7.02 28.23 29.78
CA GLY A 23 -6.80 29.22 28.72
C GLY A 23 -5.63 28.95 27.74
N CYS A 24 -5.76 29.14 26.42
CA CYS A 24 -6.72 29.96 25.70
C CYS A 24 -7.16 29.31 24.37
N ALA A 25 -8.47 29.35 24.14
CA ALA A 25 -9.04 29.48 22.80
C ALA A 25 -9.18 30.98 22.48
N ALA A 26 -8.95 31.38 21.23
CA ALA A 26 -9.30 32.69 20.70
C ALA A 26 -10.13 32.52 19.40
N PRO A 27 -11.24 33.28 19.20
CA PRO A 27 -12.10 33.19 18.01
C PRO A 27 -11.96 34.36 17.00
N GLY A 28 -12.10 34.06 15.69
CA GLY A 28 -12.53 34.90 14.53
C GLY A 28 -11.68 36.12 14.11
N GLY A 29 -11.37 36.44 12.85
CA GLY A 29 -11.70 36.05 11.45
C GLY A 29 -10.91 37.03 10.52
N PRO A 30 -11.31 37.40 9.28
CA PRO A 30 -11.86 36.65 8.14
C PRO A 30 -10.85 36.57 6.95
N GLY A 31 -11.06 35.66 6.00
CA GLY A 31 -10.23 35.58 4.78
C GLY A 31 -10.70 34.49 3.82
N ALA A 32 -11.97 34.54 3.44
CA ALA A 32 -12.52 33.72 2.36
C ALA A 32 -12.30 34.42 1.02
N THR A 33 -11.57 33.77 0.11
CA THR A 33 -11.87 33.78 -1.32
C THR A 33 -12.25 32.35 -1.68
N GLY A 34 -13.56 32.09 -1.60
CA GLY A 34 -14.14 30.83 -2.04
C GLY A 34 -14.27 30.78 -3.55
N ASN A 35 -14.33 29.56 -4.09
CA ASN A 35 -15.33 29.27 -5.10
C ASN A 35 -15.97 27.89 -4.83
N THR A 36 -17.15 27.97 -4.19
CA THR A 36 -18.42 27.28 -4.43
C THR A 36 -18.42 25.86 -5.03
N GLY A 37 -19.08 24.93 -4.31
CA GLY A 37 -19.38 23.60 -4.85
C GLY A 37 -20.25 22.64 -4.02
N ASN A 38 -21.25 23.17 -3.29
CA ASN A 38 -22.53 22.54 -2.91
C ASN A 38 -22.62 21.22 -2.07
N THR A 39 -23.63 21.25 -1.20
CA THR A 39 -24.13 20.31 -0.18
C THR A 39 -24.83 19.05 -0.69
N GLY A 40 -24.81 17.95 0.08
CA GLY A 40 -25.91 16.97 0.07
C GLY A 40 -25.64 15.52 0.50
N ASN A 41 -25.69 15.27 1.82
CA ASN A 41 -26.33 14.14 2.52
C ASN A 41 -26.05 12.64 2.19
N THR A 42 -25.65 11.94 3.27
CA THR A 42 -26.00 10.55 3.69
C THR A 42 -25.71 9.35 2.79
N GLY A 43 -24.86 8.47 3.33
CA GLY A 43 -25.12 7.03 3.30
C GLY A 43 -24.37 6.23 2.25
N ASN A 44 -23.04 6.14 2.37
CA ASN A 44 -22.31 4.91 2.08
C ASN A 44 -20.87 5.08 2.55
N ALA A 45 -20.44 4.34 3.58
CA ALA A 45 -19.03 4.25 3.93
C ALA A 45 -18.36 3.28 2.93
N GLY A 46 -18.28 3.72 1.68
CA GLY A 46 -17.41 3.16 0.67
C GLY A 46 -16.00 3.65 0.95
N THR A 47 -15.10 2.71 1.14
CA THR A 47 -13.67 2.94 1.40
C THR A 47 -13.03 3.62 0.19
N GLU A 48 -13.01 4.95 0.18
CA GLU A 48 -12.16 5.69 -0.75
C GLU A 48 -10.71 5.54 -0.30
N ALA A 49 -9.90 4.94 -1.17
CA ALA A 49 -8.46 4.93 -1.04
C ALA A 49 -7.97 6.37 -1.02
N ALA A 50 -7.62 6.86 0.18
CA ALA A 50 -7.09 8.20 0.36
C ALA A 50 -5.76 8.30 -0.39
N SER A 51 -5.81 8.86 -1.59
CA SER A 51 -4.67 9.41 -2.33
C SER A 51 -4.22 10.76 -1.73
N GLY A 52 -4.19 10.85 -0.41
CA GLY A 52 -3.62 11.97 0.33
C GLY A 52 -2.15 11.67 0.59
N GLU A 53 -1.30 12.69 0.40
CA GLU A 53 0.12 12.65 0.75
C GLU A 53 0.31 11.99 2.12
N CYS A 54 1.29 11.10 2.24
CA CYS A 54 1.57 10.34 3.46
C CYS A 54 2.04 11.25 4.60
N ASN A 55 1.12 12.00 5.20
CA ASN A 55 1.34 12.67 6.46
C ASN A 55 1.19 11.61 7.56
N THR A 56 2.32 11.21 8.12
CA THR A 56 2.44 10.18 9.16
C THR A 56 1.57 10.48 10.38
N ALA A 57 1.30 11.76 10.69
CA ALA A 57 0.42 12.16 11.78
C ALA A 57 -1.06 11.94 11.48
N MET A 58 -1.48 12.14 10.22
CA MET A 58 -2.86 11.94 9.78
C MET A 58 -3.19 10.45 9.57
N LEU A 59 -2.24 9.67 9.05
CA LEU A 59 -2.40 8.22 8.87
C LEU A 59 -2.38 7.43 10.19
N ALA A 60 -1.58 7.85 11.17
CA ALA A 60 -1.62 7.28 12.51
C ALA A 60 -2.96 7.57 13.20
N GLY A 61 -3.53 8.77 13.03
CA GLY A 61 -4.83 9.15 13.58
C GLY A 61 -6.00 8.40 12.95
N ILE A 62 -6.07 8.32 11.63
CA ILE A 62 -7.21 7.68 10.93
C ILE A 62 -7.10 6.14 10.99
N GLY A 63 -5.89 5.58 10.86
CA GLY A 63 -5.66 4.13 10.93
C GLY A 63 -5.92 3.54 12.31
N ALA A 64 -5.54 4.25 13.38
CA ALA A 64 -5.80 3.81 14.76
C ALA A 64 -7.29 3.91 15.12
N VAL A 65 -8.01 4.94 14.64
CA VAL A 65 -9.44 5.10 14.91
C VAL A 65 -10.26 4.06 14.16
N VAL A 66 -10.00 3.79 12.88
CA VAL A 66 -10.75 2.78 12.11
C VAL A 66 -10.38 1.35 12.52
N GLY A 67 -9.09 1.06 12.75
CA GLY A 67 -8.63 -0.25 13.21
C GLY A 67 -9.06 -0.58 14.65
N GLY A 68 -9.18 0.45 15.50
CA GLY A 68 -9.68 0.32 16.86
C GLY A 68 -11.20 0.16 16.94
N LEU A 69 -11.96 0.85 16.10
CA LEU A 69 -13.43 0.78 16.12
C LEU A 69 -13.97 -0.58 15.61
N LEU A 70 -13.26 -1.23 14.69
CA LEU A 70 -13.64 -2.54 14.15
C LEU A 70 -13.24 -3.71 15.07
N GLY A 71 -12.26 -3.52 15.96
CA GLY A 71 -11.85 -4.53 16.93
C GLY A 71 -12.43 -4.25 18.30
N GLY A 72 -13.70 -4.56 18.58
CA GLY A 72 -14.22 -4.41 19.95
C GLY A 72 -13.40 -5.24 20.98
N GLY A 73 -13.01 -4.63 22.10
CA GLY A 73 -12.38 -5.31 23.26
C GLY A 73 -10.86 -5.58 23.13
N ASN A 74 -10.33 -6.66 23.71
CA ASN A 74 -8.90 -7.04 23.63
C ASN A 74 -8.36 -7.18 22.17
N ASN A 75 -9.23 -7.14 21.17
CA ASN A 75 -8.90 -7.15 19.75
C ASN A 75 -8.66 -5.74 19.16
N THR A 76 -8.97 -4.65 19.87
CA THR A 76 -8.74 -3.25 19.45
C THR A 76 -7.25 -3.02 19.18
N VAL A 77 -6.38 -3.51 20.07
CA VAL A 77 -4.92 -3.34 19.97
C VAL A 77 -4.36 -4.12 18.77
N ARG A 78 -4.88 -5.33 18.52
CA ARG A 78 -4.51 -6.12 17.33
C ARG A 78 -5.00 -5.45 16.04
N GLY A 79 -6.24 -4.94 16.01
CA GLY A 79 -6.81 -4.24 14.86
C GLY A 79 -6.05 -2.96 14.52
N ALA A 80 -5.70 -2.16 15.52
CA ALA A 80 -4.90 -0.94 15.36
C ALA A 80 -3.49 -1.23 14.83
N ALA A 81 -2.81 -2.26 15.35
CA ALA A 81 -1.47 -2.64 14.89
C ALA A 81 -1.45 -3.15 13.44
N LEU A 82 -2.43 -3.98 13.06
CA LEU A 82 -2.57 -4.47 11.69
C LEU A 82 -2.91 -3.32 10.73
N GLY A 83 -3.80 -2.41 11.12
CA GLY A 83 -4.15 -1.22 10.35
C GLY A 83 -2.96 -0.29 10.13
N ALA A 84 -2.14 -0.06 11.17
CA ALA A 84 -0.95 0.78 11.10
C ALA A 84 0.10 0.23 10.13
N SER A 85 0.37 -1.08 10.15
CA SER A 85 1.38 -1.70 9.27
C SER A 85 0.97 -1.67 7.79
N LEU A 86 -0.30 -1.93 7.47
CA LEU A 86 -0.83 -1.83 6.11
C LEU A 86 -0.87 -0.37 5.64
N GLY A 87 -1.18 0.58 6.53
CA GLY A 87 -1.06 2.01 6.26
C GLY A 87 0.38 2.43 5.95
N ALA A 88 1.37 1.90 6.70
CA ALA A 88 2.78 2.13 6.42
C ALA A 88 3.19 1.56 5.05
N LEU A 89 2.69 0.36 4.69
CA LEU A 89 2.94 -0.25 3.38
C LEU A 89 2.33 0.56 2.22
N ALA A 90 1.20 1.23 2.42
CA ALA A 90 0.67 2.17 1.42
C ALA A 90 1.61 3.37 1.19
N CYS A 91 2.43 3.71 2.19
CA CYS A 91 3.32 4.87 2.16
C CYS A 91 4.75 4.57 1.72
N VAL A 92 5.15 3.31 1.57
CA VAL A 92 6.55 3.02 1.18
C VAL A 92 6.86 3.58 -0.21
N ALA A 93 8.08 4.09 -0.37
CA ALA A 93 8.62 4.45 -1.67
C ALA A 93 9.06 3.18 -2.40
N LEU A 94 8.43 2.88 -3.53
CA LEU A 94 8.84 1.77 -4.39
C LEU A 94 9.89 2.25 -5.38
N ASN A 95 11.10 1.75 -5.21
CA ASN A 95 12.20 1.99 -6.13
C ASN A 95 12.13 1.02 -7.29
N TYR A 96 12.60 1.45 -8.46
CA TYR A 96 12.68 0.62 -9.64
C TYR A 96 14.10 0.69 -10.19
N GLN A 97 14.66 -0.48 -10.47
CA GLN A 97 15.97 -0.60 -11.08
C GLN A 97 15.82 -1.37 -12.39
N SER A 98 16.55 -0.97 -13.41
CA SER A 98 16.51 -1.61 -14.72
C SER A 98 17.84 -1.46 -15.43
N GLN A 99 18.21 -2.52 -16.15
CA GLN A 99 19.40 -2.60 -16.97
C GLN A 99 19.00 -3.12 -18.34
N GLN A 100 19.45 -2.43 -19.40
CA GLN A 100 19.32 -2.94 -20.75
C GLN A 100 20.26 -4.13 -20.96
N VAL A 101 19.71 -5.25 -21.41
CA VAL A 101 20.44 -6.50 -21.66
C VAL A 101 20.46 -6.88 -23.14
N LYS A 102 19.58 -6.29 -23.96
CA LYS A 102 19.70 -6.28 -25.42
C LYS A 102 19.40 -4.88 -25.95
N THR A 103 20.17 -4.44 -26.94
CA THR A 103 19.95 -3.16 -27.62
C THR A 103 18.73 -3.23 -28.54
N ALA A 104 18.22 -2.07 -28.96
CA ALA A 104 17.16 -1.98 -29.96
C ALA A 104 17.51 -2.72 -31.26
N GLN A 105 18.77 -2.61 -31.73
CA GLN A 105 19.23 -3.25 -32.97
C GLN A 105 19.26 -4.76 -32.86
N GLN A 106 19.67 -5.29 -31.70
CA GLN A 106 19.65 -6.74 -31.43
C GLN A 106 18.22 -7.27 -31.46
N VAL A 107 17.29 -6.63 -30.73
CA VAL A 107 15.89 -7.05 -30.71
C VAL A 107 15.23 -6.89 -32.09
N GLN A 108 15.54 -5.85 -32.85
CA GLN A 108 15.03 -5.70 -34.23
C GLN A 108 15.53 -6.82 -35.15
N THR A 109 16.80 -7.24 -34.99
CA THR A 109 17.36 -8.34 -35.77
C THR A 109 16.65 -9.65 -35.42
N ASP A 110 16.54 -9.98 -34.13
CA ASP A 110 15.82 -11.15 -33.63
C ASP A 110 14.36 -11.15 -34.12
N TYR A 111 13.69 -10.00 -34.02
CA TYR A 111 12.31 -9.84 -34.46
C TYR A 111 12.16 -10.07 -35.97
N LYS A 112 13.04 -9.49 -36.80
CA LYS A 112 13.00 -9.66 -38.26
C LYS A 112 13.21 -11.12 -38.66
N VAL A 113 14.13 -11.83 -38.00
CA VAL A 113 14.34 -13.27 -38.23
C VAL A 113 13.05 -14.04 -37.95
N ALA A 114 12.36 -13.74 -36.85
CA ALA A 114 11.08 -14.37 -36.51
C ALA A 114 9.90 -13.93 -37.42
N ASN A 115 9.98 -12.75 -38.04
CA ASN A 115 8.86 -12.11 -38.75
C ASN A 115 9.14 -11.83 -40.23
N LYS A 116 9.85 -12.74 -40.92
CA LYS A 116 10.08 -12.69 -42.37
C LYS A 116 10.71 -11.37 -42.86
N GLY A 117 11.63 -10.82 -42.08
CA GLY A 117 12.35 -9.58 -42.39
C GLY A 117 11.57 -8.30 -42.09
N LYS A 118 10.35 -8.38 -41.55
CA LYS A 118 9.48 -7.20 -41.31
C LYS A 118 9.56 -6.75 -39.85
N LEU A 119 9.53 -5.43 -39.67
CA LEU A 119 9.29 -4.80 -38.37
C LEU A 119 7.80 -4.48 -38.21
N PRO A 120 7.29 -4.37 -36.98
CA PRO A 120 5.90 -3.99 -36.76
C PRO A 120 5.67 -2.51 -37.12
N GLU A 121 4.43 -2.13 -37.40
CA GLU A 121 4.10 -0.72 -37.66
C GLU A 121 4.27 0.16 -36.41
N GLN A 122 3.85 -0.37 -35.26
CA GLN A 122 3.98 0.25 -33.95
C GLN A 122 4.89 -0.61 -33.07
N SER A 123 5.56 0.00 -32.09
CA SER A 123 6.34 -0.74 -31.12
C SER A 123 5.47 -1.73 -30.38
N THR A 124 5.97 -2.96 -30.26
CA THR A 124 5.20 -4.07 -29.68
C THR A 124 5.98 -4.74 -28.57
N LEU A 125 5.24 -5.16 -27.55
CA LEU A 125 5.76 -6.07 -26.53
C LEU A 125 6.01 -7.43 -27.19
N VAL A 126 7.25 -7.90 -27.15
CA VAL A 126 7.66 -9.22 -27.64
C VAL A 126 7.58 -10.23 -26.50
N LYS A 127 8.10 -9.86 -25.33
CA LYS A 127 8.15 -10.74 -24.16
C LYS A 127 8.01 -9.94 -22.89
N TYR A 128 7.23 -10.49 -21.94
CA TYR A 128 7.17 -9.99 -20.58
C TYR A 128 7.05 -11.16 -19.60
N GLU A 129 7.98 -11.23 -18.66
CA GLU A 129 7.97 -12.16 -17.54
C GLU A 129 8.33 -11.40 -16.28
N THR A 130 7.62 -11.65 -15.18
CA THR A 130 7.96 -11.08 -13.87
C THR A 130 7.64 -12.06 -12.75
N GLY A 131 8.35 -11.91 -11.63
CA GLY A 131 8.12 -12.73 -10.46
C GLY A 131 8.92 -12.23 -9.26
N PHE A 132 8.56 -12.70 -8.08
CA PHE A 132 9.30 -12.42 -6.86
C PHE A 132 10.44 -13.43 -6.67
N THR A 133 11.61 -12.93 -6.26
CA THR A 133 12.71 -13.80 -5.81
C THR A 133 13.38 -13.17 -4.59
N PRO A 134 13.30 -13.79 -3.40
CA PRO A 134 12.49 -14.97 -3.09
C PRO A 134 10.98 -14.70 -3.18
N SER A 135 10.17 -15.74 -3.40
CA SER A 135 8.70 -15.64 -3.47
C SER A 135 8.03 -15.43 -2.11
N SER A 136 8.79 -15.63 -1.03
CA SER A 136 8.38 -15.37 0.35
C SER A 136 9.35 -14.44 1.05
N VAL A 137 8.82 -13.48 1.81
CA VAL A 137 9.59 -12.55 2.63
C VAL A 137 9.03 -12.45 4.04
N ARG A 138 9.82 -11.88 4.94
CA ARG A 138 9.40 -11.58 6.31
C ARG A 138 9.13 -10.07 6.43
N PRO A 139 8.30 -9.64 7.41
CA PRO A 139 8.30 -8.25 7.84
C PRO A 139 9.74 -7.77 8.15
N GLY A 140 10.02 -6.51 7.84
CA GLY A 140 11.36 -5.90 7.94
C GLY A 140 12.32 -6.23 6.77
N GLN A 141 11.96 -7.15 5.87
CA GLN A 141 12.76 -7.48 4.68
C GLN A 141 12.30 -6.69 3.44
N LYS A 142 13.06 -6.79 2.35
CA LYS A 142 12.65 -6.25 1.04
C LYS A 142 12.19 -7.38 0.14
N ALA A 143 11.00 -7.24 -0.44
CA ALA A 143 10.61 -8.03 -1.60
C ALA A 143 11.11 -7.37 -2.87
N GLN A 144 11.54 -8.17 -3.83
CA GLN A 144 12.03 -7.68 -5.11
C GLN A 144 11.33 -8.43 -6.24
N THR A 145 10.72 -7.69 -7.17
CA THR A 145 10.33 -8.27 -8.45
C THR A 145 11.54 -8.33 -9.38
N ASN A 146 11.59 -9.37 -10.20
CA ASN A 146 12.54 -9.54 -11.29
C ASN A 146 11.76 -9.67 -12.59
N SER A 147 11.76 -8.60 -13.37
CA SER A 147 11.07 -8.45 -14.63
C SER A 147 12.05 -8.58 -15.81
N TYR A 148 11.69 -9.37 -16.81
CA TYR A 148 12.30 -9.38 -18.14
C TYR A 148 11.29 -8.80 -19.13
N ILE A 149 11.67 -7.72 -19.80
CA ILE A 149 10.82 -7.00 -20.75
C ILE A 149 11.56 -6.90 -22.07
N GLU A 150 10.96 -7.35 -23.16
CA GLU A 150 11.51 -7.24 -24.52
C GLU A 150 10.51 -6.53 -25.43
N VAL A 151 10.96 -5.43 -26.04
CA VAL A 151 10.15 -4.55 -26.88
C VAL A 151 10.83 -4.40 -28.24
N ALA A 152 10.10 -4.72 -29.30
CA ALA A 152 10.55 -4.48 -30.66
C ALA A 152 10.13 -3.09 -31.13
N ALA A 153 11.04 -2.39 -31.81
CA ALA A 153 10.80 -1.07 -32.37
C ALA A 153 9.75 -1.13 -33.49
N GLY A 154 8.80 -0.20 -33.46
CA GLY A 154 7.91 0.07 -34.58
C GLY A 154 8.58 0.92 -35.65
N THR A 155 8.08 0.81 -36.88
CA THR A 155 8.51 1.67 -37.99
C THR A 155 8.01 3.11 -37.84
N ARG A 156 6.88 3.33 -37.16
CA ARG A 156 6.32 4.68 -36.91
C ARG A 156 6.72 5.29 -35.55
N ASP A 157 7.19 4.48 -34.61
CA ASP A 157 7.55 4.88 -33.24
C ASP A 157 8.78 4.10 -32.72
N PRO A 158 9.98 4.31 -33.30
CA PRO A 158 11.16 3.49 -33.03
C PRO A 158 11.69 3.56 -31.59
N ASN A 159 11.34 4.63 -30.85
CA ASN A 159 11.77 4.89 -29.48
C ASN A 159 10.56 5.03 -28.54
N PRO A 160 9.84 3.94 -28.24
CA PRO A 160 8.65 4.01 -27.39
C PRO A 160 9.03 4.36 -25.94
N LEU A 161 8.15 5.08 -25.25
CA LEU A 161 8.17 5.16 -23.79
C LEU A 161 7.72 3.81 -23.23
N VAL A 162 8.57 3.16 -22.44
CA VAL A 162 8.28 1.86 -21.81
C VAL A 162 8.10 2.08 -20.32
N GLU A 163 6.94 1.73 -19.78
CA GLU A 163 6.63 1.86 -18.35
C GLU A 163 6.10 0.53 -17.79
N GLU A 164 6.56 0.19 -16.60
CA GLU A 164 6.03 -0.92 -15.81
C GLU A 164 5.25 -0.35 -14.62
N GLU A 165 4.08 -0.91 -14.37
CA GLU A 165 3.22 -0.59 -13.25
C GLU A 165 3.08 -1.81 -12.34
N LEU A 166 3.12 -1.56 -11.04
CA LEU A 166 2.87 -2.55 -10.00
C LEU A 166 1.71 -2.08 -9.14
N SER A 167 0.69 -2.92 -9.01
CA SER A 167 -0.43 -2.75 -8.08
C SER A 167 -0.40 -3.86 -7.03
N LEU A 168 -0.23 -3.47 -5.78
CA LEU A 168 -0.15 -4.38 -4.63
C LEU A 168 -1.50 -4.39 -3.89
N TYR A 169 -1.99 -5.59 -3.59
CA TYR A 169 -3.27 -5.81 -2.95
C TYR A 169 -3.10 -6.55 -1.62
N LYS A 170 -4.03 -6.33 -0.70
CA LYS A 170 -4.19 -7.13 0.52
C LYS A 170 -4.69 -8.54 0.18
N PRO A 171 -4.57 -9.52 1.09
CA PRO A 171 -5.11 -10.87 0.90
C PRO A 171 -6.63 -10.91 0.65
N ASN A 172 -7.39 -9.92 1.15
CA ASN A 172 -8.83 -9.80 0.93
C ASN A 172 -9.20 -9.15 -0.43
N GLY A 173 -8.22 -8.71 -1.21
CA GLY A 173 -8.42 -8.09 -2.52
C GLY A 173 -8.43 -6.56 -2.53
N ASP A 174 -8.34 -5.87 -1.38
CA ASP A 174 -8.27 -4.41 -1.36
C ASP A 174 -6.94 -3.92 -1.94
N LEU A 175 -6.98 -2.85 -2.74
CA LEU A 175 -5.77 -2.18 -3.22
C LEU A 175 -5.03 -1.51 -2.04
N ILE A 176 -3.71 -1.71 -1.97
CA ILE A 176 -2.82 -1.01 -1.04
C ILE A 176 -2.15 0.16 -1.75
N LYS A 177 -1.53 -0.11 -2.90
CA LYS A 177 -0.75 0.89 -3.64
C LYS A 177 -0.60 0.51 -5.11
N THR A 178 -0.60 1.51 -5.97
CA THR A 178 -0.16 1.41 -7.36
C THR A 178 1.02 2.34 -7.60
N VAL A 179 2.05 1.86 -8.30
CA VAL A 179 3.21 2.67 -8.70
C VAL A 179 3.57 2.33 -10.15
N ARG A 180 3.75 3.36 -10.98
CA ARG A 180 4.24 3.25 -12.36
C ARG A 180 5.62 3.87 -12.47
N LYS A 181 6.52 3.20 -13.19
CA LYS A 181 7.92 3.62 -13.38
C LYS A 181 8.36 3.39 -14.82
N VAL A 182 9.17 4.31 -15.32
CA VAL A 182 9.81 4.17 -16.63
C VAL A 182 10.88 3.09 -16.56
N VAL A 183 10.89 2.18 -17.53
CA VAL A 183 11.79 1.02 -17.59
C VAL A 183 13.19 1.38 -18.09
N SER A 184 13.29 2.36 -18.99
CA SER A 184 14.55 2.85 -19.56
C SER A 184 14.63 4.36 -19.40
N SER A 185 15.65 4.88 -18.72
CA SER A 185 15.84 6.33 -18.55
C SER A 185 16.03 7.07 -19.87
N ASN A 186 16.53 6.37 -20.90
CA ASN A 186 16.73 6.94 -22.24
C ASN A 186 15.53 6.71 -23.16
N ASN A 187 14.46 6.09 -22.64
CA ASN A 187 13.35 5.51 -23.41
C ASN A 187 13.83 4.53 -24.49
N GLY A 188 12.91 3.87 -25.18
CA GLY A 188 13.23 3.09 -26.37
C GLY A 188 13.03 1.58 -26.26
N SER A 189 13.25 0.95 -27.41
CA SER A 189 13.13 -0.48 -27.64
C SER A 189 14.40 -1.23 -27.23
N GLY A 190 14.29 -2.55 -27.09
CA GLY A 190 15.35 -3.41 -26.58
C GLY A 190 14.82 -4.40 -25.54
N ALA A 191 15.73 -5.11 -24.89
CA ALA A 191 15.40 -5.98 -23.76
C ALA A 191 15.99 -5.44 -22.48
N TYR A 192 15.21 -5.51 -21.40
CA TYR A 192 15.53 -4.96 -20.09
C TYR A 192 15.34 -6.03 -19.01
N LYS A 193 16.24 -6.06 -18.05
CA LYS A 193 16.07 -6.77 -16.78
C LYS A 193 15.96 -5.75 -15.66
N GLY A 194 14.92 -5.85 -14.85
CA GLY A 194 14.67 -4.87 -13.80
C GLY A 194 13.65 -5.33 -12.78
N GLY A 195 13.09 -4.39 -12.02
CA GLY A 195 11.95 -4.63 -11.16
C GLY A 195 11.88 -3.72 -9.94
N PHE A 196 10.78 -3.86 -9.19
CA PHE A 196 10.45 -3.07 -8.03
C PHE A 196 11.06 -3.63 -6.76
N SER A 197 11.63 -2.73 -5.95
CA SER A 197 12.01 -3.02 -4.57
C SER A 197 10.94 -2.51 -3.63
N ILE A 198 10.35 -3.43 -2.87
CA ILE A 198 9.21 -3.20 -1.97
C ILE A 198 9.69 -3.49 -0.55
N PRO A 199 10.02 -2.47 0.26
CA PRO A 199 10.32 -2.69 1.66
C PRO A 199 9.04 -3.12 2.38
N MET A 200 9.11 -4.18 3.18
CA MET A 200 8.01 -4.68 3.99
C MET A 200 8.15 -4.10 5.40
N PRO A 201 7.28 -3.17 5.82
CA PRO A 201 7.30 -2.66 7.19
C PRO A 201 7.12 -3.78 8.23
N GLU A 202 7.57 -3.51 9.44
CA GLU A 202 7.25 -4.38 10.58
C GLU A 202 5.74 -4.41 10.82
N GLY A 203 5.25 -5.55 11.33
CA GLY A 203 3.83 -5.74 11.66
C GLY A 203 2.91 -6.06 10.48
N VAL A 204 3.39 -6.03 9.22
CA VAL A 204 2.58 -6.44 8.06
C VAL A 204 2.08 -7.88 8.29
N PRO A 205 0.75 -8.13 8.18
CA PRO A 205 0.18 -9.43 8.46
C PRO A 205 0.75 -10.52 7.55
N GLN A 206 0.93 -11.73 8.09
CA GLN A 206 1.20 -12.91 7.27
C GLN A 206 0.06 -13.15 6.27
N GLY A 207 0.41 -13.66 5.10
CA GLY A 207 -0.58 -13.97 4.07
C GLY A 207 0.00 -13.94 2.67
N ILE A 208 -0.87 -14.20 1.70
CA ILE A 208 -0.55 -14.11 0.27
C ILE A 208 -1.10 -12.79 -0.24
N TYR A 209 -0.20 -11.91 -0.69
CA TYR A 209 -0.51 -10.60 -1.22
C TYR A 209 -0.51 -10.68 -2.75
N PRO A 210 -1.66 -10.51 -3.41
CA PRO A 210 -1.73 -10.44 -4.86
C PRO A 210 -0.99 -9.20 -5.35
N VAL A 211 -0.22 -9.36 -6.43
CA VAL A 211 0.46 -8.27 -7.11
C VAL A 211 0.13 -8.37 -8.58
N ARG A 212 -0.47 -7.31 -9.12
CA ARG A 212 -0.75 -7.20 -10.55
C ARG A 212 0.24 -6.27 -11.19
N THR A 213 0.88 -6.71 -12.24
CA THR A 213 1.77 -5.88 -13.04
C THR A 213 1.17 -5.58 -14.40
N ALA A 214 1.51 -4.42 -14.95
CA ALA A 214 1.10 -4.02 -16.29
C ALA A 214 2.26 -3.32 -17.01
N LEU A 215 2.37 -3.59 -18.30
CA LEU A 215 3.33 -2.94 -19.20
C LEU A 215 2.59 -1.96 -20.10
N TYR A 216 3.18 -0.78 -20.26
CA TYR A 216 2.66 0.29 -21.10
C TYR A 216 3.72 0.68 -22.12
N LEU A 217 3.31 0.81 -23.38
CA LEU A 217 4.08 1.44 -24.45
C LEU A 217 3.36 2.71 -24.86
N ASN A 218 4.04 3.86 -24.76
CA ASN A 218 3.45 5.17 -25.05
C ASN A 218 2.11 5.37 -24.31
N SER A 219 2.10 5.06 -23.00
CA SER A 219 0.91 5.10 -22.13
C SER A 219 -0.22 4.11 -22.47
N LYS A 220 -0.10 3.29 -23.52
CA LYS A 220 -1.07 2.24 -23.86
C LYS A 220 -0.66 0.92 -23.21
N ARG A 221 -1.58 0.30 -22.46
CA ARG A 221 -1.36 -1.03 -21.86
C ARG A 221 -1.20 -2.08 -22.97
N VAL A 222 -0.11 -2.85 -22.91
CA VAL A 222 0.24 -3.89 -23.90
C VAL A 222 0.37 -5.28 -23.30
N GLY A 223 0.43 -5.40 -21.97
CA GLY A 223 0.55 -6.67 -21.27
C GLY A 223 0.48 -6.53 -19.76
N GLY A 224 0.58 -7.65 -19.05
CA GLY A 224 0.59 -7.70 -17.60
C GLY A 224 0.63 -9.13 -17.07
N GLN A 225 0.96 -9.28 -15.80
CA GLN A 225 0.96 -10.57 -15.11
C GLN A 225 0.41 -10.44 -13.69
N ASP A 226 -0.19 -11.51 -13.20
CA ASP A 226 -0.60 -11.64 -11.81
C ASP A 226 0.41 -12.53 -11.09
N VAL A 227 1.12 -11.97 -10.11
CA VAL A 227 2.09 -12.67 -9.29
C VAL A 227 1.69 -12.57 -7.81
N LYS A 228 2.28 -13.41 -6.98
CA LYS A 228 1.93 -13.51 -5.55
C LYS A 228 3.18 -13.32 -4.72
N LEU A 229 3.06 -12.50 -3.68
CA LEU A 229 4.08 -12.36 -2.65
C LEU A 229 3.58 -13.02 -1.37
N GLN A 230 4.33 -13.95 -0.81
CA GLN A 230 4.02 -14.53 0.49
C GLN A 230 4.74 -13.79 1.60
N ILE A 231 4.00 -13.36 2.62
CA ILE A 231 4.58 -12.83 3.86
C ILE A 231 4.48 -13.91 4.93
N VAL A 232 5.62 -14.30 5.50
CA VAL A 232 5.72 -15.30 6.56
C VAL A 232 6.26 -14.64 7.83
N GLN A 233 5.65 -14.93 8.98
CA GLN A 233 6.16 -14.45 10.27
C GLN A 233 7.37 -15.28 10.72
N ARG A 234 8.17 -14.74 11.66
CA ARG A 234 9.07 -15.61 12.43
C ARG A 234 8.20 -16.54 13.28
N GLN A 235 8.54 -17.83 13.34
CA GLN A 235 8.13 -18.62 14.50
C GLN A 235 8.69 -17.93 15.74
N ALA A 236 7.82 -17.58 16.68
CA ALA A 236 8.27 -17.18 18.00
C ALA A 236 9.12 -18.34 18.56
N PRO A 237 10.31 -18.09 19.13
CA PRO A 237 11.02 -19.12 19.86
C PRO A 237 10.09 -19.64 20.98
N ALA A 238 10.10 -20.95 21.22
CA ALA A 238 9.20 -21.63 22.17
C ALA A 238 9.27 -21.06 23.61
N SER A 239 10.31 -20.28 23.93
CA SER A 239 10.48 -19.58 25.20
C SER A 239 9.44 -18.46 25.44
N ASP A 240 8.94 -17.79 24.39
CA ASP A 240 7.96 -16.70 24.55
C ASP A 240 6.53 -17.23 24.77
N LEU A 241 6.25 -18.48 24.37
CA LEU A 241 4.97 -19.15 24.64
C LEU A 241 4.83 -19.58 26.10
N GLN A 242 5.95 -19.83 26.81
CA GLN A 242 5.93 -20.18 28.23
C GLN A 242 5.63 -18.97 29.12
N LEU A 243 6.08 -17.76 28.75
CA LEU A 243 5.80 -16.55 29.53
C LEU A 243 4.34 -16.10 29.40
N ALA A 244 3.69 -16.36 28.26
CA ALA A 244 2.29 -15.99 28.01
C ALA A 244 1.26 -16.93 28.67
N LEU A 245 1.68 -18.11 29.14
CA LEU A 245 0.83 -19.06 29.88
C LEU A 245 1.06 -19.01 31.39
N ALA A 246 1.99 -18.17 31.86
CA ALA A 246 2.34 -18.02 33.27
C ALA A 246 1.64 -16.83 33.97
N TYR A 247 0.68 -16.17 33.30
CA TYR A 247 -0.15 -15.09 33.84
C TYR A 247 -1.63 -15.38 33.66
#